data_AF-R5GRF2-F1
#
_entry.id   AF-R5GRF2-F1
#
_cell.length_a   1.000
_cell.length_b   1.000
_cell.length_c   1.000
_cell.angle_alpha   90.00
_cell.angle_beta   90.00
_cell.angle_gamma   90.00
#
_symmetry.space_group_name_H-M   'P 1'
#
loop_
_entity.id
_entity.type
_entity.pdbx_description
1 polymer ?
#
loop_
_entity_poly.entity_id
_entity_poly.type
_entity_poly.pdbx_seq_one_letter_code
_entity_poly.pdbx_strand_id
1 'polypeptide(L)'
;MNNTATFLSLFQMMDTLHTEEDCRVYWENMRWNGRPICPHCGSISEHYYKHTQNGGKGMYKFKDCRCRCIVRHGTMFEGGAAA
;
A
#
# COMPACT_ATOMS: atom_id res chain seq x y z
N MET A 1 -2.48 5.55 16.23
CA MET A 1 -3.37 4.37 16.16
C MET A 1 -2.60 3.26 15.47
N ASN A 2 -1.94 2.45 16.27
CA ASN A 2 -1.08 1.32 15.91
C ASN A 2 -1.92 0.05 16.03
N ASN A 3 -2.58 -0.33 14.94
CA ASN A 3 -3.30 -1.60 14.86
C ASN A 3 -2.60 -2.46 13.81
N THR A 4 -1.46 -3.03 14.16
CA THR A 4 -0.84 -4.12 13.40
C THR A 4 -1.72 -5.33 13.63
N ALA A 5 -2.73 -5.53 12.78
CA ALA A 5 -3.60 -6.69 12.86
C ALA A 5 -2.75 -7.96 12.64
N THR A 6 -2.36 -8.62 13.72
CA THR A 6 -1.68 -9.90 13.66
C THR A 6 -2.75 -10.99 13.61
N PHE A 7 -2.82 -11.72 12.51
CA PHE A 7 -3.72 -12.86 12.37
C PHE A 7 -3.12 -14.07 13.10
N LEU A 8 -3.94 -14.79 13.87
CA LEU A 8 -3.55 -15.99 14.60
C LEU A 8 -3.56 -17.24 13.71
N SER A 9 -4.29 -17.20 12.60
CA SER A 9 -4.37 -18.29 11.62
C SER A 9 -4.63 -17.79 10.21
N LEU A 10 -4.35 -18.63 9.22
CA LEU A 10 -4.68 -18.36 7.81
C LEU A 10 -6.19 -18.18 7.60
N PHE A 11 -7.03 -18.98 8.27
CA PHE A 11 -8.48 -18.86 8.18
C PHE A 11 -8.98 -17.50 8.67
N GLN A 12 -8.42 -16.99 9.77
CA GLN A 12 -8.74 -15.65 10.27
C GLN A 12 -8.31 -14.55 9.30
N MET A 13 -7.16 -14.71 8.64
CA MET A 13 -6.73 -13.76 7.61
C MET A 13 -7.70 -13.76 6.42
N MET A 14 -8.15 -14.93 5.96
CA MET A 14 -9.10 -15.05 4.86
C MET A 14 -10.49 -14.49 5.21
N ASP A 15 -10.93 -14.64 6.47
CA ASP A 15 -12.20 -14.12 7.00
C ASP A 15 -12.18 -12.60 7.30
N THR A 16 -11.01 -11.96 7.24
CA THR A 16 -10.87 -10.52 7.51
C THR A 16 -10.54 -9.73 6.25
N LEU A 17 -9.79 -10.30 5.33
CA LEU A 17 -9.34 -9.66 4.09
C LEU A 17 -10.18 -10.14 2.90
N HIS A 18 -11.43 -9.68 2.83
CA HIS A 18 -12.39 -10.14 1.82
C HIS A 18 -12.24 -9.45 0.46
N THR A 19 -11.73 -8.22 0.44
CA THR A 19 -11.64 -7.41 -0.78
C THR A 19 -10.19 -7.04 -1.12
N GLU A 20 -9.92 -6.70 -2.39
CA GLU A 20 -8.61 -6.18 -2.80
C GLU A 20 -8.24 -4.90 -2.02
N GLU A 21 -9.25 -4.09 -1.67
CA GLU A 21 -9.07 -2.88 -0.86
C GLU A 21 -8.59 -3.23 0.56
N ASP A 22 -9.22 -4.22 1.21
CA ASP A 22 -8.83 -4.66 2.56
C ASP A 22 -7.39 -5.21 2.56
N CYS A 23 -7.07 -6.05 1.56
CA CYS A 23 -5.71 -6.56 1.33
C CYS A 23 -4.71 -5.42 1.13
N ARG A 24 -5.04 -4.41 0.32
CA ARG A 24 -4.16 -3.28 0.05
C ARG A 24 -3.94 -2.44 1.30
N VAL A 25 -4.99 -2.12 2.06
CA VAL A 25 -4.89 -1.33 3.29
C VAL A 25 -4.07 -2.07 4.35
N TYR A 26 -4.30 -3.38 4.51
CA TYR A 26 -3.48 -4.22 5.37
C TYR A 26 -2.00 -4.20 4.96
N TRP A 27 -1.71 -4.36 3.66
CA TRP A 27 -0.35 -4.33 3.14
C TRP A 27 0.32 -2.95 3.27
N GLU A 28 -0.42 -1.85 3.05
CA GLU A 28 0.05 -0.48 3.30
C GLU A 28 0.45 -0.27 4.76
N ASN A 29 -0.37 -0.75 5.69
CA ASN A 29 -0.07 -0.68 7.12
C ASN A 29 1.13 -1.55 7.49
N MET A 30 1.21 -2.77 6.96
CA MET A 30 2.33 -3.68 7.21
C MET A 30 3.66 -3.13 6.67
N ARG A 31 3.66 -2.57 5.45
CA ARG A 31 4.89 -2.12 4.77
C ARG A 31 5.37 -0.76 5.27
N TRP A 32 4.45 0.17 5.52
CA TRP A 32 4.78 1.58 5.76
C TRP A 32 4.33 2.10 7.11
N ASN A 33 3.32 1.49 7.74
CA ASN A 33 2.78 1.90 9.04
C ASN A 33 2.55 3.43 9.15
N GLY A 34 1.97 4.02 8.11
CA GLY A 34 1.71 5.46 8.02
C GLY A 34 2.90 6.33 7.55
N ARG A 35 4.05 5.74 7.24
CA ARG A 35 5.22 6.43 6.64
C ARG A 35 5.58 5.83 5.28
N PRO A 36 4.93 6.26 4.19
CA PRO A 36 5.22 5.76 2.86
C PRO A 36 6.66 6.04 2.46
N ILE A 37 7.31 5.00 1.95
CA ILE A 37 8.66 5.07 1.40
C ILE A 37 8.55 4.90 -0.11
N CYS A 38 9.14 5.83 -0.87
CA CYS A 38 9.15 5.74 -2.32
C CYS A 38 9.91 4.48 -2.74
N PRO A 39 9.27 3.53 -3.44
CA PRO A 39 9.94 2.29 -3.81
C PRO A 39 10.91 2.47 -4.99
N HIS A 40 10.90 3.64 -5.66
CA HIS A 40 11.82 3.96 -6.74
C HIS A 40 13.12 4.63 -6.27
N CYS A 41 13.04 5.63 -5.38
CA CYS A 41 14.20 6.39 -4.91
C CYS A 41 14.51 6.26 -3.41
N GLY A 42 13.68 5.53 -2.65
CA GLY A 42 13.87 5.33 -1.22
C GLY A 42 13.51 6.53 -0.35
N SER A 43 12.94 7.61 -0.90
CA SER A 43 12.60 8.78 -0.09
C SER A 43 11.48 8.47 0.90
N ILE A 44 11.67 8.88 2.16
CA ILE A 44 10.71 8.72 3.27
C ILE A 44 9.97 10.06 3.50
N SER A 45 9.92 10.93 2.49
CA SER A 45 9.44 12.29 2.70
C SER A 45 7.97 12.30 3.11
N GLU A 46 7.63 13.17 4.07
CA GLU A 46 6.24 13.45 4.48
C GLU A 46 5.42 14.08 3.34
N HIS A 47 6.09 14.45 2.24
CA HIS A 47 5.52 15.10 1.09
C HIS A 47 5.17 14.11 -0.02
N TYR A 48 4.23 13.22 0.26
CA TYR A 48 3.55 12.40 -0.73
C TYR A 48 2.08 12.82 -0.87
N TYR A 49 1.50 12.53 -2.03
CA TYR A 49 0.06 12.66 -2.25
C TYR A 49 -0.54 11.28 -2.51
N LYS A 50 -1.59 10.93 -1.74
CA LYS A 50 -2.36 9.71 -1.96
C LYS A 50 -3.55 10.02 -2.86
N HIS A 51 -3.65 9.31 -3.98
CA HIS A 51 -4.82 9.37 -4.83
C HIS A 51 -5.96 8.56 -4.19
N THR A 52 -7.11 9.21 -3.95
CA THR A 52 -8.27 8.60 -3.27
C THR A 52 -9.50 8.46 -4.18
N GLN A 53 -9.47 9.01 -5.40
CA GLN A 53 -10.59 9.06 -6.34
C GLN A 53 -10.20 8.57 -7.74
N ASN A 54 -11.21 8.26 -8.57
CA ASN A 54 -11.13 7.96 -10.01
C ASN A 54 -10.06 6.92 -10.40
N GLY A 55 -10.22 5.66 -9.98
CA GLY A 55 -9.34 4.55 -10.38
C GLY A 55 -7.91 4.60 -9.81
N GLY A 56 -7.50 5.71 -9.19
CA GLY A 56 -6.17 5.89 -8.60
C GLY A 56 -6.05 5.43 -7.14
N LYS A 57 -7.02 4.70 -6.59
CA LYS A 57 -6.97 4.28 -5.18
C LYS A 57 -5.73 3.44 -4.91
N GLY A 58 -4.90 3.88 -3.96
CA GLY A 58 -3.64 3.21 -3.60
C GLY A 58 -2.42 3.64 -4.42
N MET A 59 -2.57 4.63 -5.31
CA MET A 59 -1.43 5.30 -5.93
C MET A 59 -0.89 6.43 -5.05
N TYR A 60 0.44 6.48 -4.95
CA TYR A 60 1.20 7.45 -4.21
C TYR A 60 2.09 8.23 -5.17
N LYS A 61 2.00 9.56 -5.13
CA LYS A 61 2.89 10.46 -5.86
C LYS A 61 3.86 11.09 -4.89
N PHE A 62 5.14 10.76 -5.03
CA PHE A 62 6.21 11.31 -4.19
C PHE A 62 6.77 12.59 -4.82
N LYS A 63 7.04 13.63 -4.03
CA LYS A 63 7.54 14.91 -4.58
C LYS A 63 8.99 14.84 -5.04
N ASP A 64 9.83 14.05 -4.36
CA ASP A 64 11.29 14.04 -4.59
C ASP A 64 11.65 13.52 -5.99
N CYS A 65 11.06 12.39 -6.38
CA CYS A 65 11.27 11.78 -7.69
C CYS A 65 10.14 12.08 -8.69
N ARG A 66 9.01 12.64 -8.22
CA ARG A 66 7.77 12.88 -9.00
C ARG A 66 7.13 11.62 -9.60
N CYS A 67 7.63 10.43 -9.26
CA CYS A 67 7.09 9.16 -9.71
C CYS A 67 5.75 8.86 -9.04
N ARG A 68 4.89 8.12 -9.76
CA ARG A 68 3.67 7.52 -9.23
C ARG A 68 3.95 6.04 -8.99
N CYS A 69 3.79 5.60 -7.75
CA CYS A 69 4.03 4.22 -7.36
C CYS A 69 2.83 3.70 -6.55
N ILE A 70 2.64 2.39 -6.57
CA ILE A 70 1.70 1.70 -5.68
C ILE A 70 2.46 1.00 -4.57
N VAL A 71 1.79 0.68 -3.47
CA VAL A 71 2.38 -0.10 -2.36
C VAL A 71 2.89 -1.48 -2.79
N ARG A 72 2.44 -1.99 -3.93
CA ARG A 72 2.86 -3.27 -4.49
C ARG A 72 4.11 -3.18 -5.36
N HIS A 73 4.61 -1.97 -5.66
CA HIS A 73 5.78 -1.77 -6.52
C HIS A 73 7.02 -2.43 -5.90
N GLY A 74 7.75 -3.20 -6.72
CA GLY A 74 8.89 -4.02 -6.34
C GLY A 74 8.52 -5.29 -5.55
N THR A 75 7.26 -5.74 -5.61
CA THR A 75 6.79 -6.94 -4.91
C THR A 75 6.14 -7.93 -5.87
N MET A 76 5.99 -9.19 -5.45
CA MET A 76 5.27 -10.20 -6.23
C MET A 76 3.82 -9.83 -6.57
N PHE A 77 3.23 -8.85 -5.87
CA PHE A 77 1.86 -8.40 -6.09
C PHE A 77 1.73 -7.27 -7.13
N GLU A 78 2.84 -6.81 -7.71
CA GLU A 78 2.87 -5.64 -8.61
C GLU A 78 2.03 -5.85 -9.88
N GLY A 79 2.12 -7.03 -10.50
CA GLY A 79 1.44 -7.34 -11.77
C GLY A 79 -0.05 -7.70 -11.64
N GLY A 80 -0.60 -7.75 -10.42
CA GLY A 80 -2.00 -8.13 -10.19
C GLY A 80 -3.00 -6.98 -10.33
N ALA A 81 -2.54 -5.73 -10.53
CA ALA A 81 -3.44 -4.61 -10.79
C ALA A 81 -3.87 -4.70 -12.26
N ALA A 82 -5.15 -4.97 -12.51
CA ALA A 82 -5.72 -5.08 -13.84
C ALA A 82 -5.26 -3.95 -14.78
N ALA A 83 -4.90 -4.35 -16.00
CA ALA A 83 -4.79 -3.47 -17.17
C ALA A 83 -6.13 -2.81 -17.50
#